data_AF-A0A954GJE7-F1
#
_entry.id   AF-A0A954GJE7-F1
#
_cell.length_a   1.000
_cell.length_b   1.000
_cell.length_c   1.000
_cell.angle_alpha   90.00
_cell.angle_beta   90.00
_cell.angle_gamma   90.00
#
_symmetry.space_group_name_H-M   'P 1'
#
loop_
_entity.id
_entity.type
_entity.pdbx_description
1 polymer ?
#
loop_
_entity_poly.entity_id
_entity_poly.type
_entity_poly.pdbx_seq_one_letter_code
_entity_poly.pdbx_strand_id
1 'polypeptide(L)'
;MKLILDPTNFDACPQYNDWLDQQYVEVNGALDILGFQPRPSRVMYALSPDTYEATFADFQEQREEEMKQLVFDEFPSPIAHYFYRFENGYENELQRLHLLRDTWEALVDVLHAIAVAECRFRGLSLADPMRFADFLSDKVAQKLLNIERILTFAAASGISLGLAKIVSVSTLQAMRQLNQSRNGFSHSAAQSESQAKEWIANCYADVLDVLDDLRSLAGVQVLRYIGQTDGITVRCEMFVGHGLTRTIRSLVLTADQLKDSQRFLQQGQVLVVCDGCVFGLRPLVYFREDSSGHVTKLCMFRRTHGDAPNRRIEFEVVGDAERWERDRTLFVDEINELRVLFGIPLE
;
A
#
# COMPACT_ATOMS: atom_id res chain seq x y z
N MET A 1 -7.19 -12.39 -5.45
CA MET A 1 -8.14 -13.26 -6.21
C MET A 1 -8.80 -14.24 -5.23
N LYS A 2 -10.14 -14.38 -5.21
CA LYS A 2 -10.84 -15.16 -4.17
C LYS A 2 -10.47 -16.64 -4.24
N LEU A 3 -9.93 -17.18 -3.15
CA LEU A 3 -9.56 -18.59 -3.05
C LEU A 3 -10.83 -19.43 -2.90
N ILE A 4 -11.08 -20.27 -3.90
CA ILE A 4 -12.28 -21.11 -3.98
C ILE A 4 -11.83 -22.52 -4.32
N LEU A 5 -12.34 -23.50 -3.57
CA LEU A 5 -12.17 -24.90 -3.91
C LEU A 5 -13.11 -25.29 -5.05
N ASP A 6 -12.62 -26.17 -5.92
CA ASP A 6 -13.44 -26.82 -6.94
C ASP A 6 -13.39 -28.35 -6.72
N PRO A 7 -14.53 -28.98 -6.36
CA PRO A 7 -14.60 -30.42 -6.15
C PRO A 7 -14.22 -31.26 -7.39
N THR A 8 -14.16 -30.62 -8.56
CA THR A 8 -13.82 -31.26 -9.84
C THR A 8 -12.49 -30.80 -10.43
N ASN A 9 -11.86 -29.76 -9.86
CA ASN A 9 -10.59 -29.24 -10.30
C ASN A 9 -9.63 -29.00 -9.12
N PHE A 10 -8.72 -29.95 -8.91
CA PHE A 10 -7.64 -29.85 -7.91
C PHE A 10 -6.80 -28.57 -8.06
N ASP A 11 -6.56 -28.11 -9.29
CA ASP A 11 -5.70 -26.96 -9.57
C ASP A 11 -6.45 -25.61 -9.44
N ALA A 12 -7.70 -25.62 -8.94
CA ALA A 12 -8.46 -24.40 -8.68
C ALA A 12 -7.86 -23.55 -7.55
N CYS A 13 -7.16 -24.17 -6.60
CA CYS A 13 -6.52 -23.48 -5.47
C CYS A 13 -5.10 -24.03 -5.21
N PRO A 14 -4.12 -23.73 -6.08
CA PRO A 14 -2.77 -24.30 -5.98
C PRO A 14 -2.05 -23.93 -4.67
N GLN A 15 -2.31 -22.74 -4.14
CA GLN A 15 -1.72 -22.27 -2.87
C GLN A 15 -2.13 -23.14 -1.68
N TYR A 16 -3.40 -23.57 -1.65
CA TYR A 16 -3.90 -24.47 -0.61
C TYR A 16 -3.26 -25.87 -0.73
N ASN A 17 -3.06 -26.35 -1.96
CA ASN A 17 -2.38 -27.61 -2.20
C ASN A 17 -0.92 -27.58 -1.74
N ASP A 18 -0.21 -26.49 -2.04
CA ASP A 18 1.17 -26.30 -1.62
C ASP A 18 1.28 -26.20 -0.09
N TRP A 19 0.34 -25.50 0.56
CA TRP A 19 0.25 -25.42 2.02
C TRP A 19 0.03 -26.81 2.65
N LEU A 20 -0.93 -27.60 2.15
CA LEU A 20 -1.19 -28.95 2.66
C LEU A 20 0.04 -29.85 2.54
N ASP A 21 0.72 -29.78 1.39
CA ASP A 21 1.93 -30.57 1.16
C ASP A 21 3.04 -30.17 2.14
N GLN A 22 3.23 -28.87 2.37
CA GLN A 22 4.22 -28.36 3.30
C GLN A 22 3.91 -28.78 4.75
N GLN A 23 2.66 -28.59 5.21
CA GLN A 23 2.23 -29.00 6.55
C GLN A 23 2.43 -30.49 6.78
N TYR A 24 2.09 -31.32 5.79
CA TYR A 24 2.32 -32.76 5.89
C TYR A 24 3.82 -33.08 6.03
N VAL A 25 4.66 -32.47 5.17
CA VAL A 25 6.10 -32.72 5.16
C VAL A 25 6.78 -32.26 6.44
N GLU A 26 6.38 -31.13 7.01
CA GLU A 26 6.93 -30.62 8.28
C GLU A 26 6.68 -31.57 9.46
N VAL A 27 5.52 -32.23 9.49
CA VAL A 27 5.12 -33.11 10.59
C VAL A 27 5.55 -34.56 10.36
N ASN A 28 5.44 -35.07 9.13
CA ASN A 28 5.54 -36.49 8.82
C ASN A 28 6.68 -36.84 7.86
N GLY A 29 7.37 -35.83 7.29
CA GLY A 29 8.30 -36.03 6.18
C GLY A 29 7.60 -36.29 4.84
N ALA A 30 8.37 -36.67 3.83
CA ALA A 30 7.81 -36.98 2.51
C ALA A 30 6.88 -38.21 2.59
N LEU A 31 5.69 -38.11 2.01
CA LEU A 31 4.78 -39.24 1.87
C LEU A 31 5.41 -40.26 0.90
N ASP A 32 5.68 -41.47 1.38
CA ASP A 32 6.24 -42.56 0.59
C ASP A 32 5.35 -43.80 0.71
N ILE A 33 4.83 -44.25 -0.43
CA ILE A 33 4.02 -45.45 -0.57
C ILE A 33 4.79 -46.41 -1.48
N LEU A 34 5.54 -47.33 -0.87
CA LEU A 34 6.30 -48.38 -1.58
C LEU A 34 7.26 -47.82 -2.66
N GLY A 35 7.89 -46.68 -2.39
CA GLY A 35 8.83 -45.99 -3.29
C GLY A 35 8.16 -44.96 -4.22
N PHE A 36 6.83 -44.82 -4.17
CA PHE A 36 6.11 -43.75 -4.86
C PHE A 36 5.85 -42.59 -3.88
N GLN A 37 6.21 -41.37 -4.29
CA GLN A 37 6.07 -40.17 -3.46
C GLN A 37 5.01 -39.21 -4.04
N PRO A 38 3.71 -39.48 -3.83
CA PRO A 38 2.67 -38.57 -4.27
C PRO A 38 2.61 -37.31 -3.42
N ARG A 39 2.07 -36.23 -3.99
CA ARG A 39 1.71 -35.02 -3.24
C ARG A 39 0.60 -35.35 -2.22
N PRO A 40 0.80 -35.11 -0.91
CA PRO A 40 -0.21 -35.33 0.13
C PRO A 40 -1.57 -34.70 -0.20
N SER A 41 -1.58 -33.45 -0.65
CA SER A 41 -2.77 -32.71 -1.10
C SER A 41 -3.55 -33.46 -2.18
N ARG A 42 -2.86 -34.07 -3.15
CA ARG A 42 -3.48 -34.83 -4.24
C ARG A 42 -4.12 -36.12 -3.76
N VAL A 43 -3.49 -36.79 -2.79
CA VAL A 43 -4.04 -38.01 -2.16
C VAL A 43 -5.29 -37.66 -1.36
N MET A 44 -5.22 -36.59 -0.56
CA MET A 44 -6.33 -36.12 0.26
C MET A 44 -7.52 -35.68 -0.59
N TYR A 45 -7.29 -34.92 -1.66
CA TYR A 45 -8.32 -34.53 -2.63
C TYR A 45 -9.03 -35.74 -3.26
N ALA A 46 -8.29 -36.79 -3.61
CA ALA A 46 -8.85 -37.94 -4.31
C ALA A 46 -9.51 -38.97 -3.39
N LEU A 47 -8.97 -39.18 -2.18
CA LEU A 47 -9.37 -40.27 -1.29
C LEU A 47 -10.17 -39.81 -0.07
N SER A 48 -10.08 -38.53 0.30
CA SER A 48 -10.82 -37.95 1.42
C SER A 48 -11.28 -36.50 1.14
N PRO A 49 -12.18 -36.30 0.16
CA PRO A 49 -12.64 -34.95 -0.23
C PRO A 49 -13.21 -34.16 0.95
N ASP A 50 -13.97 -34.81 1.84
CA ASP A 50 -14.55 -34.15 3.01
C ASP A 50 -13.46 -33.59 3.95
N THR A 51 -12.34 -34.31 4.11
CA THR A 51 -11.23 -33.82 4.94
C THR A 51 -10.45 -32.72 4.24
N TYR A 52 -10.28 -32.84 2.92
CA TYR A 52 -9.68 -31.78 2.10
C TYR A 52 -10.50 -30.49 2.23
N GLU A 53 -11.83 -30.55 2.06
CA GLU A 53 -12.67 -29.36 2.25
C GLU A 53 -12.65 -28.85 3.71
N ALA A 54 -12.67 -29.74 4.70
CA ALA A 54 -12.66 -29.35 6.11
C ALA A 54 -11.39 -28.59 6.53
N THR A 55 -10.22 -28.98 6.02
CA THR A 55 -8.93 -28.35 6.36
C THR A 55 -8.67 -27.04 5.59
N PHE A 56 -9.55 -26.68 4.66
CA PHE A 56 -9.45 -25.38 3.97
C PHE A 56 -9.73 -24.21 4.90
N ALA A 57 -10.60 -24.39 5.91
CA ALA A 57 -10.85 -23.37 6.92
C ALA A 57 -9.58 -23.05 7.72
N ASP A 58 -8.81 -24.08 8.11
CA ASP A 58 -7.54 -23.92 8.83
C ASP A 58 -6.51 -23.15 7.98
N PHE A 59 -6.42 -23.47 6.68
CA PHE A 59 -5.58 -22.73 5.75
C PHE A 59 -5.99 -21.26 5.62
N GLN A 60 -7.30 -20.97 5.55
CA GLN A 60 -7.79 -19.59 5.48
C GLN A 60 -7.45 -18.80 6.76
N GLU A 61 -7.64 -19.41 7.92
CA GLU A 61 -7.29 -18.80 9.22
C GLU A 61 -5.79 -18.52 9.31
N GLN A 62 -4.94 -19.48 8.95
CA GLN A 62 -3.49 -19.29 8.95
C GLN A 62 -3.06 -18.20 7.96
N ARG A 63 -3.58 -18.22 6.72
CA ARG A 63 -3.30 -17.18 5.72
C ARG A 63 -3.68 -15.80 6.24
N GLU A 64 -4.82 -15.68 6.89
CA GLU A 64 -5.28 -14.43 7.48
C GLU A 64 -4.30 -13.93 8.57
N GLU A 65 -3.91 -14.79 9.51
CA GLU A 65 -2.99 -14.41 10.59
C GLU A 65 -1.59 -14.06 10.08
N GLU A 66 -1.07 -14.80 9.10
CA GLU A 66 0.20 -14.47 8.44
C GLU A 66 0.14 -13.12 7.73
N MET A 67 -0.98 -12.85 7.04
CA MET A 67 -1.18 -11.57 6.36
C MET A 67 -1.29 -10.43 7.37
N LYS A 68 -2.00 -10.62 8.49
CA LYS A 68 -2.06 -9.64 9.58
C LYS A 68 -0.68 -9.30 10.09
N GLN A 69 0.11 -10.30 10.46
CA GLN A 69 1.45 -10.07 11.00
C GLN A 69 2.33 -9.33 10.00
N LEU A 70 2.29 -9.71 8.72
CA LEU A 70 3.05 -9.06 7.67
C LEU A 70 2.66 -7.57 7.51
N VAL A 71 1.36 -7.25 7.53
CA VAL A 71 0.91 -5.85 7.47
C VAL A 71 1.33 -5.08 8.72
N PHE A 72 1.19 -5.67 9.91
CA PHE A 72 1.53 -5.01 11.16
C PHE A 72 3.01 -4.65 11.26
N ASP A 73 3.89 -5.47 10.70
CA ASP A 73 5.32 -5.33 10.91
C ASP A 73 6.05 -4.67 9.73
N GLU A 74 5.63 -4.97 8.50
CA GLU A 74 6.45 -4.69 7.30
C GLU A 74 5.81 -3.69 6.34
N PHE A 75 4.49 -3.48 6.39
CA PHE A 75 3.85 -2.52 5.48
C PHE A 75 4.18 -1.07 5.86
N PRO A 76 4.11 -0.10 4.91
CA PRO A 76 4.25 1.30 5.23
C PRO A 76 3.28 1.74 6.33
N SER A 77 3.76 2.51 7.31
CA SER A 77 2.97 2.88 8.50
C SER A 77 1.57 3.47 8.24
N PRO A 78 1.32 4.26 7.17
CA PRO A 78 -0.04 4.74 6.89
C PRO A 78 -1.07 3.62 6.71
N ILE A 79 -0.65 2.46 6.19
CA ILE A 79 -1.51 1.29 5.99
C ILE A 79 -1.55 0.47 7.27
N ALA A 80 -0.36 0.10 7.78
CA ALA A 80 -0.21 -0.79 8.92
C ALA A 80 -0.90 -0.25 10.18
N HIS A 81 -0.84 1.06 10.40
CA HIS A 81 -1.46 1.69 11.57
C HIS A 81 -2.99 1.56 11.58
N TYR A 82 -3.65 1.88 10.46
CA TYR A 82 -5.11 1.78 10.39
C TYR A 82 -5.59 0.33 10.42
N PHE A 83 -4.85 -0.59 9.79
CA PHE A 83 -5.21 -2.00 9.80
C PHE A 83 -5.07 -2.61 11.20
N TYR A 84 -3.99 -2.30 11.91
CA TYR A 84 -3.80 -2.72 13.29
C TYR A 84 -4.90 -2.18 14.21
N ARG A 85 -5.27 -0.89 14.04
CA ARG A 85 -6.39 -0.29 14.77
C ARG A 85 -7.73 -0.97 14.46
N PHE A 86 -7.96 -1.36 13.21
CA PHE A 86 -9.16 -2.10 12.79
C PHE A 86 -9.26 -3.47 13.47
N GLU A 87 -8.14 -4.17 13.65
CA GLU A 87 -8.11 -5.49 14.31
C GLU A 87 -8.12 -5.39 15.84
N ASN A 88 -7.42 -4.40 16.42
CA ASN A 88 -7.07 -4.42 17.85
C ASN A 88 -7.46 -3.14 18.63
N GLY A 89 -7.85 -2.06 17.95
CA GLY A 89 -7.88 -0.70 18.53
C GLY A 89 -9.15 0.08 18.24
N TYR A 90 -10.30 -0.61 18.21
CA TYR A 90 -11.63 -0.02 18.02
C TYR A 90 -12.48 -0.16 19.30
N GLU A 91 -13.34 0.84 19.54
CA GLU A 91 -14.26 0.90 20.69
C GLU A 91 -15.66 0.37 20.33
N ASN A 92 -16.04 0.45 19.05
CA ASN A 92 -17.33 0.00 18.53
C ASN A 92 -17.23 -0.36 17.04
N GLU A 93 -18.25 -1.04 16.51
CA GLU A 93 -18.26 -1.54 15.13
C GLU A 93 -18.28 -0.43 14.08
N LEU A 94 -18.87 0.73 14.39
CA LEU A 94 -18.87 1.87 13.46
C LEU A 94 -17.45 2.43 13.31
N GLN A 95 -16.73 2.61 14.42
CA GLN A 95 -15.33 3.01 14.39
C GLN A 95 -14.48 1.94 13.69
N ARG A 96 -14.72 0.65 13.96
CA ARG A 96 -14.03 -0.46 13.28
C ARG A 96 -14.21 -0.36 11.77
N LEU A 97 -15.43 -0.17 11.28
CA LEU A 97 -15.70 -0.01 9.85
C LEU A 97 -14.98 1.22 9.25
N HIS A 98 -14.91 2.34 9.98
CA HIS A 98 -14.14 3.49 9.54
C HIS A 98 -12.64 3.19 9.44
N LEU A 99 -12.06 2.45 10.39
CA LEU A 99 -10.66 2.05 10.35
C LEU A 99 -10.35 1.10 9.18
N LEU A 100 -11.27 0.20 8.85
CA LEU A 100 -11.15 -0.66 7.66
C LEU A 100 -11.15 0.19 6.37
N ARG A 101 -12.03 1.19 6.30
CA ARG A 101 -12.07 2.15 5.19
C ARG A 101 -10.77 2.95 5.12
N ASP A 102 -10.27 3.43 6.24
CA ASP A 102 -9.07 4.27 6.28
C ASP A 102 -7.81 3.44 5.90
N THR A 103 -7.78 2.14 6.23
CA THR A 103 -6.76 1.19 5.73
C THR A 103 -6.77 1.12 4.21
N TRP A 104 -7.94 0.94 3.63
CA TRP A 104 -8.14 0.91 2.18
C TRP A 104 -7.71 2.22 1.51
N GLU A 105 -8.10 3.37 2.07
CA GLU A 105 -7.73 4.67 1.50
C GLU A 105 -6.22 4.90 1.61
N ALA A 106 -5.60 4.48 2.71
CA ALA A 106 -4.15 4.54 2.88
C ALA A 106 -3.41 3.69 1.84
N LEU A 107 -3.92 2.51 1.47
CA LEU A 107 -3.35 1.72 0.37
C LEU A 107 -3.33 2.52 -0.93
N VAL A 108 -4.47 3.12 -1.29
CA VAL A 108 -4.57 3.92 -2.52
C VAL A 108 -3.66 5.15 -2.46
N ASP A 109 -3.62 5.83 -1.32
CA ASP A 109 -2.81 7.04 -1.13
C ASP A 109 -1.31 6.75 -1.23
N VAL A 110 -0.85 5.65 -0.62
CA VAL A 110 0.56 5.23 -0.70
C VAL A 110 0.91 4.82 -2.13
N LEU A 111 0.11 3.97 -2.79
CA LEU A 111 0.36 3.55 -4.17
C LEU A 111 0.35 4.74 -5.13
N HIS A 112 -0.59 5.67 -4.96
CA HIS A 112 -0.68 6.87 -5.79
C HIS A 112 0.51 7.81 -5.59
N ALA A 113 0.94 8.00 -4.33
CA ALA A 113 2.13 8.78 -4.02
C ALA A 113 3.39 8.17 -4.66
N ILE A 114 3.57 6.85 -4.57
CA ILE A 114 4.69 6.15 -5.21
C ILE A 114 4.61 6.28 -6.73
N ALA A 115 3.44 6.09 -7.34
CA ALA A 115 3.26 6.19 -8.79
C ALA A 115 3.67 7.56 -9.34
N VAL A 116 3.15 8.62 -8.73
CA VAL A 116 3.42 10.00 -9.15
C VAL A 116 4.89 10.36 -8.89
N ALA A 117 5.43 9.97 -7.74
CA ALA A 117 6.82 10.24 -7.38
C ALA A 117 7.79 9.47 -8.29
N GLU A 118 7.49 8.23 -8.65
CA GLU A 118 8.31 7.44 -9.58
C GLU A 118 8.24 8.00 -11.00
N CYS A 119 7.06 8.45 -11.47
CA CYS A 119 6.95 9.16 -12.75
C CYS A 119 7.87 10.37 -12.82
N ARG A 120 7.87 11.15 -11.74
CA ARG A 120 8.72 12.33 -11.59
C ARG A 120 10.20 11.97 -11.52
N PHE A 121 10.53 10.90 -10.80
CA PHE A 121 11.90 10.38 -10.72
C PHE A 121 12.43 9.98 -12.10
N ARG A 122 11.61 9.25 -12.88
CA ARG A 122 11.93 8.78 -14.24
C ARG A 122 11.80 9.87 -15.31
N GLY A 123 11.26 11.04 -14.98
CA GLY A 123 11.07 12.14 -15.93
C GLY A 123 10.10 11.80 -17.06
N LEU A 124 9.01 11.07 -16.78
CA LEU A 124 8.05 10.67 -17.81
C LEU A 124 7.37 11.88 -18.44
N SER A 125 7.35 11.95 -19.77
CA SER A 125 6.56 12.95 -20.50
C SER A 125 5.14 12.45 -20.68
N LEU A 126 4.24 12.91 -19.81
CA LEU A 126 2.84 12.52 -19.78
C LEU A 126 2.01 13.43 -20.68
N ALA A 127 1.06 12.85 -21.41
CA ALA A 127 0.15 13.56 -22.30
C ALA A 127 -1.31 13.14 -22.05
N ASP A 128 -2.22 13.70 -22.86
CA ASP A 128 -3.64 13.36 -22.85
C ASP A 128 -3.84 11.83 -22.95
N PRO A 129 -4.77 11.22 -22.18
CA PRO A 129 -5.82 11.85 -21.38
C PRO A 129 -5.46 12.22 -19.93
N MET A 130 -4.18 12.15 -19.53
CA MET A 130 -3.76 12.53 -18.17
C MET A 130 -3.58 14.03 -18.04
N ARG A 131 -4.04 14.61 -16.91
CA ARG A 131 -3.88 16.04 -16.63
C ARG A 131 -3.13 16.22 -15.30
N PHE A 132 -2.31 17.26 -15.22
CA PHE A 132 -1.60 17.63 -13.98
C PHE A 132 -2.54 17.78 -12.77
N ALA A 133 -3.72 18.37 -12.96
CA ALA A 133 -4.70 18.53 -11.89
C ALA A 133 -5.19 17.19 -11.31
N ASP A 134 -5.18 16.12 -12.10
CA ASP A 134 -5.61 14.80 -11.65
C ASP A 134 -4.65 14.22 -10.60
N PHE A 135 -3.36 14.59 -10.64
CA PHE A 135 -2.35 14.15 -9.67
C PHE A 135 -2.57 14.76 -8.28
N LEU A 136 -3.34 15.86 -8.19
CA LEU A 136 -3.68 16.54 -6.95
C LEU A 136 -5.16 16.36 -6.59
N SER A 137 -5.77 15.26 -7.03
CA SER A 137 -7.16 14.92 -6.72
C SER A 137 -7.29 14.25 -5.34
N ASP A 138 -8.38 14.55 -4.65
CA ASP A 138 -8.81 13.90 -3.42
C ASP A 138 -9.63 12.62 -3.67
N LYS A 139 -10.08 12.40 -4.90
CA LYS A 139 -10.96 11.28 -5.24
C LYS A 139 -10.16 9.99 -5.39
N VAL A 140 -10.47 9.01 -4.54
CA VAL A 140 -9.91 7.65 -4.59
C VAL A 140 -10.01 7.02 -5.99
N ALA A 141 -11.15 7.17 -6.68
CA ALA A 141 -11.33 6.67 -8.03
C ALA A 141 -10.36 7.31 -9.04
N GLN A 142 -10.08 8.61 -8.90
CA GLN A 142 -9.12 9.32 -9.74
C GLN A 142 -7.69 8.89 -9.44
N LYS A 143 -7.33 8.69 -8.16
CA LYS A 143 -6.02 8.16 -7.74
C LYS A 143 -5.75 6.78 -8.36
N LEU A 144 -6.73 5.86 -8.29
CA LEU A 144 -6.65 4.54 -8.93
C LEU A 144 -6.54 4.64 -10.47
N LEU A 145 -7.24 5.58 -11.09
CA LEU A 145 -7.14 5.82 -12.53
C LEU A 145 -5.75 6.35 -12.92
N ASN A 146 -5.18 7.25 -12.12
CA ASN A 146 -3.83 7.77 -12.33
C ASN A 146 -2.79 6.65 -12.26
N ILE A 147 -2.87 5.77 -11.25
CA ILE A 147 -1.94 4.64 -11.10
C ILE A 147 -1.97 3.75 -12.36
N GLU A 148 -3.16 3.35 -12.81
CA GLU A 148 -3.32 2.51 -14.00
C GLU A 148 -2.78 3.17 -15.27
N ARG A 149 -3.09 4.46 -15.47
CA ARG A 149 -2.62 5.21 -16.65
C ARG A 149 -1.11 5.38 -16.66
N ILE A 150 -0.51 5.63 -15.49
CA ILE A 150 0.94 5.70 -15.32
C ILE A 150 1.60 4.36 -15.70
N LEU A 151 1.11 3.26 -15.15
CA LEU A 151 1.65 1.92 -15.43
C LEU A 151 1.51 1.57 -16.92
N THR A 152 0.35 1.84 -17.50
CA THR A 152 0.08 1.58 -18.92
C THR A 152 0.97 2.42 -19.83
N PHE A 153 1.11 3.71 -19.53
CA PHE A 153 1.96 4.62 -20.30
C PHE A 153 3.43 4.22 -20.23
N ALA A 154 3.94 3.90 -19.04
CA ALA A 154 5.33 3.50 -18.84
C ALA A 154 5.63 2.19 -19.57
N ALA A 155 4.74 1.19 -19.46
CA ALA A 155 4.87 -0.06 -20.19
C ALA A 155 4.88 0.14 -21.72
N ALA A 156 3.98 0.97 -22.24
CA ALA A 156 3.95 1.31 -23.68
C ALA A 156 5.21 2.07 -24.14
N SER A 157 5.85 2.81 -23.24
CA SER A 157 7.08 3.55 -23.49
C SER A 157 8.35 2.71 -23.24
N GLY A 158 8.22 1.43 -22.87
CA GLY A 158 9.35 0.55 -22.56
C GLY A 158 10.07 0.89 -21.25
N ILE A 159 9.42 1.64 -20.35
CA ILE A 159 9.99 2.07 -19.07
C ILE A 159 9.48 1.16 -17.96
N SER A 160 10.41 0.45 -17.32
CA SER A 160 10.10 -0.41 -16.18
C SER A 160 9.96 0.43 -14.91
N LEU A 161 8.75 0.47 -14.35
CA LEU A 161 8.48 1.06 -13.04
C LEU A 161 8.57 -0.01 -11.95
N GLY A 162 9.18 0.33 -10.82
CA GLY A 162 9.20 -0.50 -9.63
C GLY A 162 7.79 -0.75 -9.10
N LEU A 163 6.89 0.24 -9.23
CA LEU A 163 5.48 0.08 -8.90
C LEU A 163 4.79 -1.07 -9.63
N ALA A 164 5.20 -1.41 -10.85
CA ALA A 164 4.62 -2.51 -11.62
C ALA A 164 4.88 -3.89 -10.99
N LYS A 165 5.86 -4.00 -10.08
CA LYS A 165 6.13 -5.21 -9.28
C LYS A 165 5.31 -5.26 -7.98
N ILE A 166 4.68 -4.14 -7.62
CA ILE A 166 3.89 -4.00 -6.39
C ILE A 166 2.41 -4.21 -6.69
N VAL A 167 1.91 -3.58 -7.76
CA VAL A 167 0.48 -3.60 -8.07
C VAL A 167 0.23 -3.92 -9.54
N SER A 168 -0.67 -4.86 -9.77
CA SER A 168 -1.11 -5.27 -11.09
C SER A 168 -2.39 -4.54 -11.53
N VAL A 169 -2.69 -4.54 -12.83
CA VAL A 169 -3.95 -3.99 -13.35
C VAL A 169 -5.17 -4.72 -12.77
N SER A 170 -5.10 -6.05 -12.59
CA SER A 170 -6.16 -6.83 -11.94
C SER A 170 -6.37 -6.42 -10.49
N THR A 171 -5.30 -6.16 -9.73
CA THR A 171 -5.39 -5.66 -8.36
C THR A 171 -6.07 -4.29 -8.32
N LEU A 172 -5.74 -3.37 -9.24
CA LEU A 172 -6.41 -2.06 -9.35
C LEU A 172 -7.90 -2.19 -9.67
N GLN A 173 -8.30 -3.19 -10.46
CA GLN A 173 -9.71 -3.47 -10.74
C GLN A 173 -10.44 -3.98 -9.50
N ALA A 174 -9.86 -4.92 -8.75
CA ALA A 174 -10.40 -5.41 -7.48
C ALA A 174 -10.56 -4.25 -6.48
N MET A 175 -9.54 -3.40 -6.36
CA MET A 175 -9.59 -2.17 -5.56
C MET A 175 -10.76 -1.25 -6.00
N ARG A 176 -10.99 -1.04 -7.30
CA ARG A 176 -12.12 -0.22 -7.77
C ARG A 176 -13.48 -0.82 -7.43
N GLN A 177 -13.62 -2.14 -7.55
CA GLN A 177 -14.86 -2.82 -7.18
C GLN A 177 -15.14 -2.65 -5.69
N LEU A 178 -14.12 -2.84 -4.85
CA LEU A 178 -14.21 -2.60 -3.40
C LEU A 178 -14.60 -1.13 -3.10
N ASN A 179 -14.04 -0.16 -3.82
CA ASN A 179 -14.40 1.26 -3.69
C ASN A 179 -15.85 1.57 -4.10
N GLN A 180 -16.38 0.86 -5.10
CA GLN A 180 -17.77 1.01 -5.54
C GLN A 180 -18.73 0.48 -4.49
N SER A 181 -18.46 -0.72 -3.96
CA SER A 181 -19.18 -1.26 -2.80
C SER A 181 -19.15 -0.26 -1.65
N ARG A 182 -17.96 0.32 -1.36
CA ARG A 182 -17.76 1.36 -0.35
C ARG A 182 -18.61 2.62 -0.53
N ASN A 183 -18.73 3.12 -1.74
CA ASN A 183 -19.54 4.32 -2.00
C ASN A 183 -21.02 4.12 -1.69
N GLY A 184 -21.52 2.88 -1.79
CA GLY A 184 -22.85 2.53 -1.29
C GLY A 184 -23.02 2.77 0.21
N PHE A 185 -21.94 2.69 1.00
CA PHE A 185 -21.95 2.84 2.47
C PHE A 185 -21.93 4.30 2.91
N SER A 186 -21.22 5.17 2.18
CA SER A 186 -20.91 6.56 2.57
C SER A 186 -22.12 7.51 2.47
N HIS A 187 -23.20 7.09 1.81
CA HIS A 187 -24.45 7.88 1.69
C HIS A 187 -25.47 7.58 2.79
N SER A 188 -25.19 6.63 3.69
CA SER A 188 -26.07 6.22 4.78
C SER A 188 -25.72 7.02 6.05
N ALA A 189 -26.32 8.20 6.21
CA ALA A 189 -25.94 9.20 7.23
C ALA A 189 -26.08 8.75 8.71
N ALA A 190 -26.53 7.54 9.00
CA ALA A 190 -26.48 6.92 10.32
C ALA A 190 -26.55 5.39 10.18
N GLN A 191 -25.41 4.71 10.02
CA GLN A 191 -25.37 3.26 10.08
C GLN A 191 -25.47 2.79 11.54
N SER A 192 -26.26 1.76 11.81
CA SER A 192 -26.27 1.09 13.11
C SER A 192 -25.05 0.20 13.29
N GLU A 193 -24.70 -0.16 14.53
CA GLU A 193 -23.62 -1.12 14.80
C GLU A 193 -23.85 -2.48 14.13
N SER A 194 -25.11 -2.96 14.09
CA SER A 194 -25.46 -4.21 13.40
C SER A 194 -25.17 -4.15 11.90
N GLN A 195 -25.48 -3.02 11.25
CA GLN A 195 -25.17 -2.80 9.85
C GLN A 195 -23.66 -2.73 9.63
N ALA A 196 -22.93 -2.03 10.51
CA ALA A 196 -21.47 -1.95 10.42
C ALA A 196 -20.81 -3.33 10.51
N LYS A 197 -21.28 -4.18 11.44
CA LYS A 197 -20.80 -5.56 11.59
C LYS A 197 -21.05 -6.42 10.35
N GLU A 198 -22.25 -6.35 9.78
CA GLU A 198 -22.59 -7.05 8.54
C GLU A 198 -21.70 -6.58 7.38
N TRP A 199 -21.44 -5.27 7.30
CA TRP A 199 -20.54 -4.73 6.28
C TRP A 199 -19.12 -5.26 6.42
N ILE A 200 -18.56 -5.25 7.63
CA ILE A 200 -17.22 -5.78 7.89
C ILE A 200 -17.17 -7.26 7.46
N ALA A 201 -18.15 -8.06 7.87
CA ALA A 201 -18.21 -9.48 7.48
C ALA A 201 -18.25 -9.68 5.95
N ASN A 202 -18.91 -8.77 5.23
CA ASN A 202 -19.04 -8.86 3.77
C ASN A 202 -17.80 -8.39 3.00
N CYS A 203 -17.04 -7.40 3.52
CA CYS A 203 -15.94 -6.79 2.76
C CYS A 203 -14.54 -7.16 3.26
N TYR A 204 -14.41 -7.68 4.48
CA TYR A 204 -13.11 -7.93 5.09
C TYR A 204 -12.28 -8.95 4.30
N ALA A 205 -12.91 -10.03 3.81
CA ALA A 205 -12.24 -11.01 2.95
C ALA A 205 -11.68 -10.38 1.67
N ASP A 206 -12.43 -9.45 1.05
CA ASP A 206 -11.97 -8.75 -0.16
C ASP A 206 -10.80 -7.80 0.16
N VAL A 207 -10.80 -7.17 1.35
CA VAL A 207 -9.67 -6.34 1.82
C VAL A 207 -8.43 -7.19 2.03
N LEU A 208 -8.55 -8.36 2.67
CA LEU A 208 -7.43 -9.30 2.85
C LEU A 208 -6.87 -9.78 1.50
N ASP A 209 -7.74 -10.11 0.54
CA ASP A 209 -7.29 -10.51 -0.79
C ASP A 209 -6.53 -9.38 -1.51
N VAL A 210 -6.95 -8.13 -1.35
CA VAL A 210 -6.20 -6.97 -1.88
C VAL A 210 -4.86 -6.79 -1.15
N LEU A 211 -4.82 -6.96 0.17
CA LEU A 211 -3.57 -6.87 0.94
C LEU A 211 -2.56 -7.95 0.53
N ASP A 212 -3.05 -9.17 0.29
CA ASP A 212 -2.24 -10.29 -0.17
C ASP A 212 -1.75 -10.09 -1.63
N ASP A 213 -2.61 -9.58 -2.51
CA ASP A 213 -2.20 -9.18 -3.87
C ASP A 213 -1.15 -8.04 -3.85
N LEU A 214 -1.06 -7.29 -2.76
CA LEU A 214 -0.11 -6.19 -2.52
C LEU A 214 1.03 -6.56 -1.56
N ARG A 215 1.29 -7.86 -1.32
CA ARG A 215 2.33 -8.36 -0.42
C ARG A 215 3.71 -7.71 -0.63
N SER A 216 4.05 -7.36 -1.87
CA SER A 216 5.29 -6.65 -2.23
C SER A 216 5.44 -5.27 -1.56
N LEU A 217 4.37 -4.67 -1.02
CA LEU A 217 4.45 -3.44 -0.22
C LEU A 217 5.31 -3.61 1.04
N ALA A 218 5.48 -4.83 1.56
CA ALA A 218 6.39 -5.12 2.66
C ALA A 218 7.86 -4.75 2.33
N GLY A 219 8.23 -4.75 1.05
CA GLY A 219 9.55 -4.33 0.59
C GLY A 219 9.70 -2.80 0.41
N VAL A 220 8.63 -2.03 0.58
CA VAL A 220 8.62 -0.57 0.35
C VAL A 220 8.90 0.17 1.64
N GLN A 221 9.92 1.02 1.63
CA GLN A 221 10.33 1.76 2.82
C GLN A 221 10.03 3.25 2.65
N VAL A 222 9.10 3.77 3.45
CA VAL A 222 8.86 5.23 3.57
C VAL A 222 9.75 5.77 4.67
N LEU A 223 10.46 6.86 4.38
CA LEU A 223 11.48 7.38 5.29
C LEU A 223 11.61 8.89 5.25
N ARG A 224 12.00 9.50 6.36
CA ARG A 224 12.36 10.92 6.44
C ARG A 224 13.87 11.05 6.45
N TYR A 225 14.40 11.87 5.55
CA TYR A 225 15.83 12.16 5.51
C TYR A 225 16.23 13.04 6.72
N ILE A 226 17.26 12.61 7.47
CA ILE A 226 17.81 13.37 8.60
C ILE A 226 19.16 13.99 8.21
N GLY A 227 20.01 13.24 7.52
CA GLY A 227 21.34 13.69 7.13
C GLY A 227 22.15 12.57 6.50
N GLN A 228 23.43 12.86 6.26
CA GLN A 228 24.36 11.93 5.64
C GLN A 228 25.59 11.79 6.54
N THR A 229 26.00 10.54 6.81
CA THR A 229 27.11 10.24 7.73
C THR A 229 28.45 10.20 6.99
N ASP A 230 28.45 9.67 5.78
CA ASP A 230 29.62 9.58 4.89
C ASP A 230 29.18 9.62 3.43
N GLY A 231 30.07 9.37 2.48
CA GLY A 231 29.79 9.46 1.04
C GLY A 231 28.63 8.60 0.52
N ILE A 232 28.20 7.54 1.20
CA ILE A 232 27.14 6.62 0.72
C ILE A 232 26.09 6.26 1.78
N THR A 233 26.35 6.60 3.04
CA THR A 233 25.47 6.25 4.17
C THR A 233 24.58 7.43 4.53
N VAL A 234 23.27 7.26 4.34
CA VAL A 234 22.25 8.25 4.72
C VAL A 234 21.56 7.83 6.01
N ARG A 235 21.32 8.79 6.90
CA ARG A 235 20.61 8.59 8.16
C ARG A 235 19.15 9.02 7.98
N CYS A 236 18.24 8.11 8.29
CA CYS A 236 16.82 8.28 8.02
C CYS A 236 15.97 7.82 9.21
N GLU A 237 14.81 8.45 9.39
CA GLU A 237 13.74 7.91 10.23
C GLU A 237 12.81 7.05 9.37
N MET A 238 12.48 5.86 9.85
CA MET A 238 11.72 4.85 9.12
C MET A 238 10.25 4.86 9.56
N PHE A 239 9.35 4.73 8.60
CA PHE A 239 7.90 4.61 8.82
C PHE A 239 7.42 3.27 8.28
N VAL A 240 7.66 2.23 9.06
CA VAL A 240 7.31 0.84 8.75
C VAL A 240 6.57 0.22 9.94
N GLY A 241 5.57 -0.59 9.64
CA GLY A 241 4.71 -1.23 10.62
C GLY A 241 3.76 -0.26 11.34
N HIS A 242 2.96 -0.82 12.23
CA HIS A 242 1.85 -0.15 12.92
C HIS A 242 2.31 0.79 14.04
N GLY A 243 3.51 0.58 14.57
CA GLY A 243 4.10 1.38 15.64
C GLY A 243 4.43 2.80 15.17
N LEU A 244 4.01 3.80 15.94
CA LEU A 244 4.37 5.22 15.70
C LEU A 244 5.66 5.64 16.44
N THR A 245 6.44 4.66 16.90
CA THR A 245 7.69 4.91 17.61
C THR A 245 8.79 5.32 16.63
N ARG A 246 9.46 6.43 16.95
CA ARG A 246 10.57 6.94 16.15
C ARG A 246 11.70 5.92 16.03
N THR A 247 11.91 5.42 14.82
CA THR A 247 12.97 4.46 14.50
C THR A 247 13.96 5.09 13.53
N ILE A 248 15.19 5.33 13.96
CA ILE A 248 16.24 5.90 13.11
C ILE A 248 17.19 4.79 12.67
N ARG A 249 17.44 4.68 11.36
CA ARG A 249 18.38 3.73 10.77
C ARG A 249 19.33 4.43 9.79
N SER A 250 20.47 3.79 9.55
CA SER A 250 21.36 4.16 8.46
C SER A 250 21.08 3.27 7.25
N LEU A 251 20.90 3.87 6.09
CA LEU A 251 20.73 3.20 4.82
C LEU A 251 22.02 3.39 4.00
N VAL A 252 22.59 2.29 3.52
CA VAL A 252 23.76 2.31 2.65
C VAL A 252 23.29 2.28 1.21
N LEU A 253 23.60 3.33 0.46
CA LEU A 253 23.25 3.44 -0.95
C LEU A 253 24.43 3.03 -1.83
N THR A 254 24.14 2.50 -3.02
CA THR A 254 25.15 2.39 -4.07
C THR A 254 25.51 3.79 -4.60
N ALA A 255 26.66 3.93 -5.25
CA ALA A 255 27.07 5.20 -5.86
C ALA A 255 26.03 5.71 -6.90
N ASP A 256 25.44 4.80 -7.67
CA ASP A 256 24.40 5.12 -8.65
C ASP A 256 23.10 5.58 -7.96
N GLN A 257 22.65 4.86 -6.93
CA GLN A 257 21.47 5.26 -6.14
C GLN A 257 21.67 6.65 -5.52
N LEU A 258 22.84 6.91 -4.95
CA LEU A 258 23.15 8.22 -4.38
C LEU A 258 23.09 9.32 -5.45
N LYS A 259 23.73 9.11 -6.59
CA LYS A 259 23.75 10.06 -7.71
C LYS A 259 22.33 10.36 -8.21
N ASP A 260 21.51 9.34 -8.42
CA ASP A 260 20.16 9.49 -8.97
C ASP A 260 19.19 10.13 -7.95
N SER A 261 19.43 9.89 -6.66
CA SER A 261 18.60 10.37 -5.56
C SER A 261 19.05 11.72 -4.97
N GLN A 262 20.23 12.22 -5.37
CA GLN A 262 20.93 13.33 -4.68
C GLN A 262 20.05 14.57 -4.45
N ARG A 263 19.20 14.92 -5.43
CA ARG A 263 18.27 16.05 -5.33
C ARG A 263 17.25 15.94 -4.20
N PHE A 264 16.95 14.73 -3.75
CA PHE A 264 15.99 14.47 -2.67
C PHE A 264 16.66 14.33 -1.29
N LEU A 265 18.00 14.23 -1.22
CA LEU A 265 18.73 14.04 0.04
C LEU A 265 18.93 15.37 0.79
N GLN A 266 17.81 16.01 1.15
CA GLN A 266 17.77 17.32 1.78
C GLN A 266 16.86 17.30 3.02
N GLN A 267 17.14 18.17 4.00
CA GLN A 267 16.29 18.28 5.18
C GLN A 267 14.84 18.62 4.79
N GLY A 268 13.88 18.00 5.47
CA GLY A 268 12.47 18.20 5.17
C GLY A 268 11.92 17.32 4.03
N GLN A 269 12.73 16.40 3.49
CA GLN A 269 12.29 15.45 2.48
C GLN A 269 11.77 14.14 3.09
N VAL A 270 10.65 13.66 2.56
CA VAL A 270 10.15 12.30 2.75
C VAL A 270 10.47 11.53 1.48
N LEU A 271 11.14 10.39 1.61
CA LEU A 271 11.59 9.55 0.52
C LEU A 271 10.89 8.19 0.59
N VAL A 272 10.99 7.47 -0.52
CA VAL A 272 10.66 6.05 -0.60
C VAL A 272 11.82 5.27 -1.18
N VAL A 273 12.09 4.09 -0.63
CA VAL A 273 12.90 3.06 -1.30
C VAL A 273 11.94 2.06 -1.94
N CYS A 274 11.99 1.94 -3.26
CA CYS A 274 11.13 1.09 -4.04
C CYS A 274 11.92 0.48 -5.21
N ASP A 275 11.97 -0.85 -5.29
CA ASP A 275 12.69 -1.59 -6.34
C ASP A 275 14.13 -1.10 -6.55
N GLY A 276 14.85 -0.87 -5.45
CA GLY A 276 16.23 -0.37 -5.49
C GLY A 276 16.39 1.10 -5.91
N CYS A 277 15.31 1.84 -6.12
CA CYS A 277 15.35 3.28 -6.39
C CYS A 277 15.02 4.08 -5.13
N VAL A 278 15.58 5.28 -5.00
CA VAL A 278 15.30 6.22 -3.89
C VAL A 278 14.83 7.55 -4.46
N PHE A 279 13.61 7.95 -4.14
CA PHE A 279 13.01 9.19 -4.65
C PHE A 279 12.07 9.86 -3.65
N GLY A 280 11.89 11.17 -3.79
CA GLY A 280 11.06 11.98 -2.89
C GLY A 280 9.56 11.81 -3.13
N LEU A 281 8.77 11.72 -2.06
CA LEU A 281 7.30 11.59 -2.08
C LEU A 281 6.55 12.92 -1.98
N ARG A 282 7.25 14.03 -1.76
CA ARG A 282 6.64 15.37 -1.77
C ARG A 282 6.11 15.71 -3.18
N PRO A 283 4.96 16.40 -3.29
CA PRO A 283 4.14 16.98 -2.21
C PRO A 283 3.08 16.03 -1.65
N LEU A 284 3.02 14.76 -2.09
CA LEU A 284 1.93 13.85 -1.76
C LEU A 284 2.06 13.22 -0.37
N VAL A 285 3.28 13.07 0.12
CA VAL A 285 3.56 12.67 1.49
C VAL A 285 4.47 13.71 2.13
N TYR A 286 4.11 14.11 3.34
CA TYR A 286 4.89 15.01 4.16
C TYR A 286 4.97 14.49 5.60
N PHE A 287 5.55 15.26 6.52
CA PHE A 287 5.60 14.88 7.93
C PHE A 287 5.32 16.07 8.83
N ARG A 288 4.86 15.76 10.03
CA ARG A 288 4.68 16.69 11.14
C ARG A 288 5.39 16.13 12.36
N GLU A 289 6.23 16.95 12.97
CA GLU A 289 6.73 16.69 14.32
C GLU A 289 5.73 17.25 15.33
N ASP A 290 5.53 16.52 16.43
CA ASP A 290 4.78 17.02 17.57
C ASP A 290 5.54 18.16 18.26
N SER A 291 4.87 18.89 19.16
CA SER A 291 5.47 20.02 19.88
C SER A 291 6.66 19.63 20.76
N SER A 292 6.78 18.35 21.11
CA SER A 292 7.91 17.81 21.88
C SER A 292 9.11 17.38 21.02
N GLY A 293 8.92 17.20 19.71
CA GLY A 293 9.93 16.69 18.78
C GLY A 293 10.26 15.20 18.98
N HIS A 294 9.50 14.50 19.82
CA HIS A 294 9.70 13.08 20.10
C HIS A 294 8.90 12.18 19.16
N VAL A 295 7.82 12.68 18.58
CA VAL A 295 6.95 11.92 17.67
C VAL A 295 6.89 12.62 16.32
N THR A 296 7.30 11.91 15.28
CA THR A 296 7.09 12.31 13.89
C THR A 296 5.93 11.51 13.33
N LYS A 297 4.95 12.18 12.71
CA LYS A 297 3.86 11.52 12.00
C LYS A 297 3.92 11.83 10.51
N LEU A 298 3.62 10.84 9.69
CA LEU A 298 3.42 11.05 8.27
C LEU A 298 2.11 11.81 8.03
N CYS A 299 2.09 12.57 6.95
CA CYS A 299 0.94 13.35 6.52
C CYS A 299 0.66 13.02 5.06
N MET A 300 -0.54 12.50 4.77
CA MET A 300 -0.95 12.09 3.42
C MET A 300 -1.75 13.20 2.74
N PHE A 301 -1.44 13.51 1.49
CA PHE A 301 -2.14 14.52 0.71
C PHE A 301 -3.62 14.19 0.55
N ARG A 302 -4.46 15.19 0.79
CA ARG A 302 -5.91 15.09 0.58
C ARG A 302 -6.35 15.97 -0.56
N ARG A 303 -6.20 17.29 -0.44
CA ARG A 303 -6.65 18.23 -1.48
C ARG A 303 -5.85 19.52 -1.49
N THR A 304 -5.99 20.27 -2.58
CA THR A 304 -5.58 21.67 -2.63
C THR A 304 -6.80 22.58 -2.63
N HIS A 305 -6.73 23.72 -1.96
CA HIS A 305 -7.79 24.73 -1.97
C HIS A 305 -7.23 26.15 -1.93
N GLY A 306 -8.09 27.14 -2.16
CA GLY A 306 -7.71 28.54 -2.29
C GLY A 306 -7.18 28.93 -3.68
N ASP A 307 -7.02 30.24 -3.86
CA ASP A 307 -6.57 30.86 -5.10
C ASP A 307 -5.09 31.22 -5.05
N ALA A 308 -4.44 31.30 -6.21
CA ALA A 308 -3.08 31.80 -6.29
C ALA A 308 -3.02 33.27 -5.81
N PRO A 309 -1.96 33.68 -5.07
CA PRO A 309 -0.79 32.89 -4.66
C PRO A 309 -1.00 32.04 -3.39
N ASN A 310 -2.10 32.26 -2.65
CA ASN A 310 -2.37 31.67 -1.33
C ASN A 310 -2.94 30.25 -1.37
N ARG A 311 -2.62 29.47 -2.41
CA ARG A 311 -3.12 28.10 -2.54
C ARG A 311 -2.51 27.25 -1.41
N ARG A 312 -3.34 26.44 -0.75
CA ARG A 312 -2.92 25.57 0.34
C ARG A 312 -3.01 24.11 -0.05
N ILE A 313 -2.19 23.30 0.62
CA ILE A 313 -2.26 21.84 0.58
C ILE A 313 -2.76 21.37 1.94
N GLU A 314 -3.85 20.62 1.94
CA GLU A 314 -4.42 19.97 3.12
C GLU A 314 -3.92 18.51 3.17
N PHE A 315 -3.36 18.14 4.31
CA PHE A 315 -2.93 16.78 4.61
C PHE A 315 -3.81 16.16 5.69
N GLU A 316 -3.93 14.84 5.67
CA GLU A 316 -4.33 14.05 6.83
C GLU A 316 -3.10 13.64 7.61
N VAL A 317 -3.13 13.80 8.92
CA VAL A 317 -2.07 13.28 9.79
C VAL A 317 -2.37 11.82 10.11
N VAL A 318 -1.47 10.92 9.74
CA VAL A 318 -1.66 9.47 9.93
C VAL A 318 -1.85 9.16 11.42
N GLY A 319 -2.94 8.46 11.73
CA GLY A 319 -3.30 8.05 13.09
C GLY A 319 -4.01 9.13 13.91
N ASP A 320 -4.09 10.37 13.41
CA ASP A 320 -4.85 11.45 14.01
C ASP A 320 -6.06 11.75 13.12
N ALA A 321 -7.25 11.92 13.70
CA ALA A 321 -8.42 12.42 12.98
C ALA A 321 -8.31 13.94 12.70
N GLU A 322 -7.12 14.40 12.29
CA GLU A 322 -6.75 15.80 12.16
C GLU A 322 -6.34 16.14 10.72
N ARG A 323 -6.83 17.29 10.24
CA ARG A 323 -6.39 17.92 9.00
C ARG A 323 -5.32 18.96 9.30
N TRP A 324 -4.28 18.98 8.49
CA TRP A 324 -3.16 19.90 8.65
C TRP A 324 -2.86 20.61 7.34
N GLU A 325 -2.86 21.94 7.38
CA GLU A 325 -2.65 22.75 6.19
C GLU A 325 -1.23 23.28 6.09
N ARG A 326 -0.72 23.35 4.87
CA ARG A 326 0.55 23.99 4.54
C ARG A 326 0.39 24.88 3.32
N ASP A 327 1.19 25.94 3.28
CA ASP A 327 1.27 26.81 2.12
C ASP A 327 1.88 26.03 0.94
N ARG A 328 1.26 26.11 -0.25
CA ARG A 328 1.76 25.43 -1.45
C ARG A 328 3.13 25.94 -1.87
N THR A 329 3.50 27.17 -1.51
CA THR A 329 4.82 27.76 -1.79
C THR A 329 5.96 26.92 -1.22
N LEU A 330 5.73 26.18 -0.14
CA LEU A 330 6.70 25.24 0.44
C LEU A 330 7.04 24.06 -0.48
N PHE A 331 6.22 23.81 -1.50
CA PHE A 331 6.31 22.67 -2.41
C PHE A 331 6.49 23.08 -3.87
N VAL A 332 6.88 24.33 -4.14
CA VAL A 332 6.97 24.88 -5.51
C VAL A 332 7.89 24.05 -6.39
N ASP A 333 9.06 23.63 -5.88
CA ASP A 333 10.00 22.82 -6.65
C ASP A 333 9.36 21.49 -7.07
N GLU A 334 8.74 20.79 -6.14
CA GLU A 334 8.10 19.50 -6.43
C GLU A 334 6.88 19.65 -7.35
N ILE A 335 6.10 20.71 -7.19
CA ILE A 335 4.97 21.05 -8.07
C ILE A 335 5.46 21.39 -9.48
N ASN A 336 6.53 22.15 -9.62
CA ASN A 336 7.13 22.51 -10.89
C ASN A 336 7.69 21.29 -11.61
N GLU A 337 8.39 20.39 -10.90
CA GLU A 337 8.82 19.10 -11.46
C GLU A 337 7.63 18.28 -12.00
N LEU A 338 6.50 18.26 -11.29
CA LEU A 338 5.29 17.59 -11.76
C LEU A 338 4.67 18.28 -12.98
N ARG A 339 4.65 19.62 -13.04
CA ARG A 339 4.14 20.39 -14.19
C ARG A 339 4.96 20.14 -15.45
N VAL A 340 6.28 20.00 -15.31
CA VAL A 340 7.19 19.68 -16.42
C VAL A 340 6.83 18.36 -17.09
N LEU A 341 6.37 17.35 -16.34
CA LEU A 341 5.91 16.06 -16.91
C LEU A 341 4.82 16.25 -17.97
N PHE A 342 4.01 17.30 -17.85
CA PHE A 342 2.90 17.61 -18.75
C PHE A 342 3.22 18.74 -19.74
N GLY A 343 4.47 19.22 -19.81
CA GLY A 343 4.85 20.36 -20.64
C GLY A 343 4.20 21.68 -20.21
N ILE A 344 3.80 21.81 -18.95
CA ILE A 344 3.13 22.99 -18.42
C ILE A 344 4.19 24.00 -17.92
N PRO A 345 4.03 25.32 -18.17
CA PRO A 345 4.95 26.34 -17.65
C PRO A 345 5.08 26.30 -16.12
N LEU A 346 6.23 26.70 -15.60
CA LEU A 346 6.50 26.75 -14.16
C LEU A 346 5.60 27.80 -13.46
N GLU A 347 5.28 27.57 -12.18
CA GLU A 347 4.55 28.49 -11.30
C GLU A 347 5.40 29.67 -10.82
#